data_AF-A0A6J2K804-F1
#
_entry.id   AF-A0A6J2K804-F1
#
_cell.length_a   1.000
_cell.length_b   1.000
_cell.length_c   1.000
_cell.angle_alpha   90.00
_cell.angle_beta   90.00
_cell.angle_gamma   90.00
#
_symmetry.space_group_name_H-M   'P 1'
#
loop_
_entity.id
_entity.type
_entity.pdbx_description
1 polymer ?
#
loop_
_entity_poly.entity_id
_entity_poly.type
_entity_poly.pdbx_seq_one_letter_code
_entity_poly.pdbx_strand_id
1 'polypeptide(L)'
;MENMKEFVKATATERGCDGNEAFKELFREYVFHHSCIMRFIETMQVTFGGQLSSMLFISACIICSTAVQILAIESPLDNLTTVGWILVYLSLCILILFVDCYFGNTITVKCAYLPTAVFSIPWLDQPKNIQVSTLLFMAKTQQPVQLIAAKLVPVSLTTFTQVMNWTYKGFALMNQMKK
;
A
#
# COMPACT_ATOMS: atom_id res chain seq x y z
N MET A 1 -21.08 -11.05 -8.10
CA MET A 1 -21.13 -11.66 -9.45
C MET A 1 -22.26 -11.10 -10.31
N GLU A 2 -23.43 -10.76 -9.76
CA GLU A 2 -24.55 -10.16 -10.53
C GLU A 2 -24.33 -8.71 -11.00
N ASN A 3 -23.67 -7.87 -10.20
CA ASN A 3 -23.53 -6.45 -10.52
C ASN A 3 -22.85 -6.15 -11.86
N MET A 4 -21.84 -6.94 -12.28
CA MET A 4 -21.08 -6.62 -13.50
C MET A 4 -21.86 -6.97 -14.79
N LYS A 5 -22.68 -8.03 -14.77
CA LYS A 5 -23.54 -8.40 -15.89
C LYS A 5 -24.66 -7.38 -16.08
N GLU A 6 -25.25 -6.93 -14.96
CA GLU A 6 -26.22 -5.83 -14.91
C GLU A 6 -25.58 -4.53 -15.45
N PHE A 7 -24.33 -4.21 -15.07
CA PHE A 7 -23.61 -3.05 -15.60
C PHE A 7 -23.39 -3.14 -17.11
N VAL A 8 -22.94 -4.27 -17.64
CA VAL A 8 -22.77 -4.46 -19.10
C VAL A 8 -24.11 -4.31 -19.82
N LYS A 9 -25.20 -4.87 -19.26
CA LYS A 9 -26.55 -4.74 -19.83
C LYS A 9 -27.07 -3.31 -19.75
N ALA A 10 -26.83 -2.60 -18.66
CA ALA A 10 -27.20 -1.21 -18.45
C ALA A 10 -26.45 -0.29 -19.42
N THR A 11 -25.13 -0.49 -19.60
CA THR A 11 -24.32 0.29 -20.55
C THR A 11 -24.70 -0.01 -22.01
N ALA A 12 -25.03 -1.26 -22.34
CA ALA A 12 -25.55 -1.61 -23.67
C ALA A 12 -26.92 -0.97 -23.95
N THR A 13 -27.78 -0.92 -22.92
CA THR A 13 -29.14 -0.34 -23.01
C THR A 13 -29.09 1.20 -23.08
N GLU A 14 -28.20 1.85 -22.33
CA GLU A 14 -28.01 3.31 -22.38
C GLU A 14 -27.42 3.80 -23.70
N ARG A 15 -26.50 3.04 -24.31
CA ARG A 15 -25.78 3.48 -25.52
C ARG A 15 -26.42 3.03 -26.84
N GLY A 16 -27.38 2.10 -26.81
CA GLY A 16 -28.06 1.61 -28.01
C GLY A 16 -27.13 0.87 -28.99
N CYS A 17 -26.03 0.29 -28.49
CA CYS A 17 -25.04 -0.43 -29.29
C CYS A 17 -25.24 -1.95 -29.19
N ASP A 18 -24.74 -2.70 -30.18
CA ASP A 18 -24.67 -4.15 -30.11
C ASP A 18 -23.88 -4.59 -28.85
N GLY A 19 -24.30 -5.67 -28.21
CA GLY A 19 -23.73 -6.12 -26.93
C GLY A 19 -22.22 -6.40 -27.02
N ASN A 20 -21.72 -6.74 -28.22
CA ASN A 20 -20.31 -6.98 -28.49
C ASN A 20 -19.50 -5.67 -28.60
N GLU A 21 -20.09 -4.62 -29.16
CA GLU A 21 -19.48 -3.28 -29.27
C GLU A 21 -19.38 -2.62 -27.89
N ALA A 22 -20.47 -2.67 -27.11
CA ALA A 22 -20.51 -2.18 -25.74
C ALA A 22 -19.51 -2.91 -24.83
N PHE A 23 -19.37 -4.23 -24.99
CA PHE A 23 -18.36 -5.01 -24.27
C PHE A 23 -16.94 -4.55 -24.60
N LYS A 24 -16.64 -4.36 -25.89
CA LYS A 24 -15.31 -4.00 -26.36
C LYS A 24 -14.89 -2.62 -25.88
N GLU A 25 -15.81 -1.66 -25.86
CA GLU A 25 -15.56 -0.34 -25.26
C GLU A 25 -15.33 -0.42 -23.76
N LEU A 26 -16.19 -1.14 -23.03
CA LEU A 26 -16.05 -1.30 -21.59
C LEU A 26 -14.71 -1.96 -21.24
N PHE A 27 -14.37 -3.04 -21.93
CA PHE A 27 -13.10 -3.74 -21.74
C PHE A 27 -11.91 -2.82 -22.03
N ARG A 28 -11.97 -2.04 -23.12
CA ARG A 28 -10.92 -1.06 -23.45
C ARG A 28 -10.79 0.02 -22.37
N GLU A 29 -11.90 0.50 -21.84
CA GLU A 29 -11.94 1.50 -20.76
C GLU A 29 -11.33 0.94 -19.46
N TYR A 30 -11.69 -0.29 -19.08
CA TYR A 30 -11.11 -0.98 -17.93
C TYR A 30 -9.60 -1.23 -18.09
N VAL A 31 -9.16 -1.72 -19.25
CA VAL A 31 -7.74 -1.95 -19.55
C VAL A 31 -6.96 -0.64 -19.56
N PHE A 32 -7.53 0.43 -20.12
CA PHE A 32 -6.92 1.75 -20.13
C PHE A 32 -6.80 2.32 -18.73
N HIS A 33 -7.89 2.26 -17.94
CA HIS A 33 -7.90 2.73 -16.56
C HIS A 33 -6.88 1.98 -15.70
N HIS A 34 -6.81 0.65 -15.85
CA HIS A 34 -5.81 -0.16 -15.17
C HIS A 34 -4.38 0.17 -15.60
N SER A 35 -4.15 0.34 -16.91
CA SER A 35 -2.83 0.72 -17.41
C SER A 35 -2.39 2.09 -16.86
N CYS A 36 -3.33 3.03 -16.72
CA CYS A 36 -3.10 4.31 -16.05
C CYS A 36 -2.78 4.14 -14.56
N ILE A 37 -3.52 3.31 -13.82
CA ILE A 37 -3.25 3.03 -12.40
C ILE A 37 -1.88 2.39 -12.22
N MET A 38 -1.54 1.39 -13.03
CA MET A 38 -0.23 0.73 -12.99
C MET A 38 0.91 1.72 -13.25
N ARG A 39 0.77 2.53 -14.29
CA ARG A 39 1.77 3.56 -14.63
C ARG A 39 1.88 4.62 -13.54
N PHE A 40 0.76 4.98 -12.91
CA PHE A 40 0.73 5.90 -11.78
C PHE A 40 1.45 5.32 -10.57
N ILE A 41 1.21 4.05 -10.23
CA ILE A 41 1.88 3.39 -9.10
C ILE A 41 3.37 3.24 -9.38
N GLU A 42 3.78 2.89 -10.60
CA GLU A 42 5.19 2.82 -10.99
C GLU A 42 5.88 4.18 -10.87
N THR A 43 5.22 5.25 -11.35
CA THR A 43 5.73 6.62 -11.23
C THR A 43 5.81 7.06 -9.76
N MET A 44 4.78 6.74 -8.97
CA MET A 44 4.80 6.96 -7.53
C MET A 44 5.92 6.17 -6.86
N GLN A 45 6.16 4.92 -7.23
CA GLN A 45 7.20 4.10 -6.63
C GLN A 45 8.60 4.62 -6.94
N VAL A 46 8.85 5.13 -8.16
CA VAL A 46 10.13 5.76 -8.51
C VAL A 46 10.34 7.06 -7.73
N THR A 47 9.28 7.86 -7.57
CA THR A 47 9.36 9.18 -6.94
C THR A 47 9.39 9.08 -5.41
N PHE A 48 8.48 8.30 -4.84
CA PHE A 48 8.29 8.14 -3.40
C PHE A 48 9.05 6.95 -2.81
N GLY A 49 9.59 6.04 -3.62
CA GLY A 49 10.35 4.89 -3.10
C GLY A 49 11.60 5.29 -2.32
N GLY A 50 12.27 6.37 -2.76
CA GLY A 50 13.37 7.00 -2.01
C GLY A 50 12.89 7.68 -0.73
N GLN A 51 11.76 8.40 -0.82
CA GLN A 51 11.14 9.09 0.33
C GLN A 51 10.66 8.12 1.43
N LEU A 52 10.10 6.97 1.05
CA LEU A 52 9.69 5.95 2.01
C LEU A 52 10.90 5.32 2.71
N SER A 53 11.99 5.12 1.98
CA SER A 53 13.25 4.62 2.56
C SER A 53 13.86 5.62 3.54
N SER A 54 13.89 6.91 3.20
CA SER A 54 14.41 7.94 4.09
C SER A 54 13.54 8.08 5.34
N MET A 55 12.21 8.01 5.20
CA MET A 55 11.28 8.00 6.32
C MET A 55 11.54 6.84 7.29
N LEU A 56 11.69 5.61 6.79
CA LEU A 56 11.99 4.45 7.63
C LEU A 56 13.31 4.63 8.40
N PHE A 57 14.34 5.16 7.73
CA PHE A 57 15.63 5.43 8.37
C PHE A 57 15.53 6.53 9.44
N ILE A 58 14.85 7.63 9.13
CA ILE A 58 14.63 8.74 10.06
C ILE A 58 13.86 8.26 11.30
N SER A 59 12.79 7.48 11.11
CA SER A 59 12.03 6.94 12.23
C SER A 59 12.86 5.99 13.10
N ALA A 60 13.73 5.16 12.52
CA ALA A 60 14.66 4.33 13.29
C ALA A 60 15.64 5.18 14.12
N CYS A 61 16.20 6.25 13.54
CA CYS A 61 17.08 7.18 14.24
C CYS A 61 16.36 7.94 15.37
N ILE A 62 15.12 8.38 15.14
CA ILE A 62 14.30 9.05 16.16
C ILE A 62 14.05 8.11 17.33
N ILE A 63 13.63 6.89 17.06
CA ILE A 63 13.39 5.86 18.07
C ILE A 63 14.65 5.57 18.89
N CYS A 64 15.81 5.45 18.24
CA CYS A 64 17.07 5.25 18.94
C CYS A 64 17.41 6.46 19.83
N SER A 65 17.21 7.67 19.31
CA SER A 65 17.52 8.91 20.02
C SER A 65 16.60 9.13 21.22
N THR A 66 15.29 8.86 21.09
CA THR A 66 14.34 8.96 22.20
C THR A 66 14.60 7.90 23.26
N ALA A 67 15.00 6.69 22.88
CA ALA A 67 15.39 5.67 23.85
C ALA A 67 16.60 6.10 24.69
N VAL A 68 17.62 6.69 24.08
CA VAL A 68 18.78 7.25 24.81
C VAL A 68 18.35 8.40 25.72
N GLN A 69 17.50 9.31 25.25
CA GLN A 69 17.00 10.43 26.07
C GLN A 69 16.22 9.94 27.29
N ILE A 70 15.36 8.92 27.14
CA ILE A 70 14.62 8.31 28.25
C ILE A 70 15.58 7.71 29.27
N LEU A 71 16.67 7.07 28.82
CA LEU A 71 17.68 6.50 29.71
C LEU A 71 18.58 7.57 30.36
N ALA A 72 18.77 8.73 29.76
CA ALA A 72 19.55 9.81 30.34
C ALA A 72 18.81 10.57 31.46
N ILE A 73 17.49 10.39 31.58
CA ILE A 73 16.70 11.04 32.63
C ILE A 73 16.91 10.31 33.95
N GLU A 74 17.58 10.97 34.90
CA GLU A 74 17.84 10.46 36.25
C GLU A 74 16.60 10.57 37.16
N SER A 75 15.86 11.68 37.08
CA SER A 75 14.60 11.89 37.81
C SER A 75 13.44 12.28 36.86
N PRO A 76 12.67 11.29 36.35
CA PRO A 76 11.56 11.56 35.43
C PRO A 76 10.39 12.30 36.07
N LEU A 77 10.25 12.23 37.40
CA LEU A 77 9.22 12.95 38.15
C LEU A 77 9.51 14.44 38.31
N ASP A 78 10.77 14.87 38.24
CA ASP A 78 11.13 16.30 38.33
C ASP A 78 11.06 17.00 36.96
N ASN A 79 11.15 16.24 35.87
CA ASN A 79 11.23 16.75 34.50
C ASN A 79 10.02 16.35 33.64
N LEU A 80 8.82 16.44 34.21
CA LEU A 80 7.56 15.99 33.58
C LEU A 80 7.28 16.66 32.22
N THR A 81 7.62 17.95 32.07
CA THR A 81 7.45 18.68 30.80
C THR A 81 8.33 18.10 29.71
N THR A 82 9.60 17.82 30.00
CA THR A 82 10.55 17.22 29.04
C THR A 82 10.11 15.81 28.64
N VAL A 83 9.69 14.99 29.60
CA VAL A 83 9.14 13.65 29.33
C VAL A 83 7.89 13.73 28.48
N GLY A 84 6.98 14.67 28.78
CA GLY A 84 5.76 14.90 28.01
C GLY A 84 6.05 15.26 26.55
N TRP A 85 6.99 16.17 26.31
CA TRP A 85 7.41 16.55 24.95
C TRP A 85 7.99 15.37 24.16
N ILE A 86 8.84 14.56 24.78
CA ILE A 86 9.43 13.36 24.16
C ILE A 86 8.33 12.36 23.78
N LEU A 87 7.36 12.12 24.66
CA LEU A 87 6.23 11.21 24.40
C LEU A 87 5.32 11.72 23.28
N VAL A 88 4.99 13.01 23.26
CA VAL A 88 4.18 13.63 22.20
C VAL A 88 4.91 13.52 20.86
N TYR A 89 6.20 13.84 20.82
CA TYR A 89 7.00 13.74 19.60
C TYR A 89 7.07 12.29 19.08
N LEU A 90 7.34 11.33 19.97
CA LEU A 90 7.40 9.91 19.62
C LEU A 90 6.06 9.41 19.07
N SER A 91 4.94 9.77 19.72
CA SER A 91 3.61 9.36 19.26
C SER A 91 3.26 9.94 17.88
N LEU A 92 3.62 11.19 17.61
CA LEU A 92 3.43 11.81 16.29
C LEU A 92 4.23 11.06 15.21
N CYS A 93 5.50 10.73 15.46
CA CYS A 93 6.33 10.00 14.51
C CYS A 93 5.79 8.59 14.23
N ILE A 94 5.28 7.89 15.25
CA ILE A 94 4.66 6.57 15.08
C ILE A 94 3.39 6.68 14.23
N LEU A 95 2.56 7.70 14.46
CA LEU A 95 1.34 7.95 13.68
C LEU A 95 1.65 8.20 12.20
N ILE A 96 2.66 9.02 11.91
CA ILE A 96 3.09 9.29 10.53
C ILE A 96 3.52 7.99 9.84
N LEU A 97 4.40 7.21 10.48
CA LEU A 97 4.89 5.94 9.94
C LEU A 97 3.77 4.92 9.74
N PHE A 98 2.77 4.90 10.64
CA PHE A 98 1.58 4.07 10.49
C PHE A 98 0.76 4.46 9.26
N VAL A 99 0.50 5.76 9.05
CA VAL A 99 -0.28 6.26 7.91
C VAL A 99 0.41 5.93 6.59
N ASP A 100 1.73 6.12 6.50
CA ASP A 100 2.51 5.78 5.31
C ASP A 100 2.45 4.28 4.99
N CYS A 101 2.63 3.43 6.01
CA CYS A 101 2.56 1.97 5.84
C CYS A 101 1.14 1.49 5.51
N TYR A 102 0.12 2.11 6.11
CA TYR A 102 -1.29 1.81 5.84
C TYR A 102 -1.68 2.16 4.40
N PHE A 103 -1.23 3.32 3.91
CA PHE A 103 -1.47 3.74 2.54
C PHE A 103 -0.81 2.79 1.54
N GLY A 104 0.46 2.45 1.76
CA GLY A 104 1.19 1.48 0.94
C GLY A 104 0.52 0.11 0.90
N ASN A 105 0.06 -0.37 2.06
CA ASN A 105 -0.68 -1.63 2.17
C ASN A 105 -2.02 -1.58 1.44
N THR A 106 -2.78 -0.50 1.60
CA THR A 106 -4.10 -0.34 0.97
C THR A 106 -4.00 -0.35 -0.55
N ILE A 107 -2.99 0.34 -1.11
CA ILE A 107 -2.72 0.30 -2.55
C ILE A 107 -2.41 -1.13 -2.99
N THR A 108 -1.52 -1.83 -2.28
CA THR A 108 -1.12 -3.20 -2.60
C THR A 108 -2.32 -4.17 -2.59
N VAL A 109 -3.15 -4.12 -1.54
CA VAL A 109 -4.33 -4.99 -1.40
C VAL A 109 -5.38 -4.69 -2.47
N LYS A 110 -5.65 -3.42 -2.76
CA LYS A 110 -6.61 -3.04 -3.82
C LYS A 110 -6.13 -3.49 -5.19
N CYS A 111 -4.83 -3.40 -5.47
CA CYS A 111 -4.26 -3.89 -6.72
C CYS A 111 -4.36 -5.42 -6.85
N ALA A 112 -4.17 -6.15 -5.76
CA ALA A 112 -4.27 -7.61 -5.74
C ALA A 112 -5.70 -8.15 -6.02
N TYR A 113 -6.74 -7.35 -5.77
CA TYR A 113 -8.14 -7.75 -6.01
C TYR A 113 -8.60 -7.51 -7.47
N LEU A 114 -7.89 -6.68 -8.23
CA LEU A 114 -8.25 -6.33 -9.61
C LEU A 114 -8.35 -7.54 -10.57
N PRO A 115 -7.43 -8.52 -10.57
CA PRO A 115 -7.52 -9.68 -11.48
C PRO A 115 -8.81 -10.46 -11.27
N THR A 116 -9.23 -10.61 -10.01
CA THR A 116 -10.48 -11.31 -9.62
C THR A 116 -11.72 -10.56 -10.12
N ALA A 117 -11.70 -9.22 -10.07
CA ALA A 117 -12.78 -8.41 -10.61
C ALA A 117 -12.90 -8.55 -12.13
N VAL A 118 -11.77 -8.56 -12.85
CA VAL A 118 -11.73 -8.76 -14.31
C VAL A 118 -12.17 -10.18 -14.69
N PHE A 119 -11.84 -11.19 -13.87
CA PHE A 119 -12.28 -12.58 -14.07
C PHE A 119 -13.80 -12.74 -13.99
N SER A 120 -14.48 -11.84 -13.28
CA SER A 120 -15.93 -11.87 -13.08
C SER A 120 -16.73 -11.45 -14.32
N ILE A 121 -16.07 -10.90 -15.34
CA ILE A 121 -16.69 -10.44 -16.59
C ILE A 121 -17.01 -11.66 -17.47
N PRO A 122 -18.13 -11.69 -18.22
CA PRO A 122 -18.42 -12.76 -19.18
C PRO A 122 -17.53 -12.66 -20.44
N TRP A 123 -16.22 -12.80 -20.26
CA TRP A 123 -15.22 -12.72 -21.32
C TRP A 123 -15.17 -13.98 -22.20
N LEU A 124 -15.74 -15.10 -21.74
CA LEU A 124 -15.81 -16.37 -22.47
C LEU A 124 -16.78 -16.32 -23.66
N ASP A 125 -17.80 -15.45 -23.60
CA ASP A 125 -18.80 -15.30 -24.66
C ASP A 125 -18.32 -14.39 -25.82
N GLN A 126 -17.07 -13.93 -25.76
CA GLN A 126 -16.48 -12.96 -26.67
C GLN A 126 -15.64 -13.62 -27.77
N PRO A 127 -15.38 -12.95 -28.90
CA PRO A 127 -14.52 -13.49 -29.95
C PRO A 127 -13.10 -13.79 -29.45
N LYS A 128 -12.47 -14.83 -30.01
CA LYS A 128 -11.13 -15.35 -29.61
C LYS A 128 -10.05 -14.26 -29.43
N ASN A 129 -10.04 -13.23 -30.27
CA ASN A 129 -9.09 -12.13 -30.16
C ASN A 129 -9.20 -11.38 -28.82
N ILE A 130 -10.43 -11.15 -28.35
CA ILE A 130 -10.73 -10.48 -27.09
C ILE A 130 -10.42 -11.42 -25.92
N GLN A 131 -10.75 -12.71 -26.03
CA GLN A 131 -10.41 -13.70 -25.01
C GLN A 131 -8.90 -13.77 -24.72
N VAL A 132 -8.08 -13.82 -25.77
CA VAL A 132 -6.61 -13.87 -25.64
C VAL A 132 -6.08 -12.58 -25.00
N SER A 133 -6.60 -11.42 -25.40
CA SER A 133 -6.20 -10.12 -24.84
C SER A 133 -6.57 -10.00 -23.35
N THR A 134 -7.76 -10.46 -22.98
CA THR A 134 -8.24 -10.52 -21.60
C THR A 134 -7.41 -11.46 -20.74
N LEU A 135 -7.06 -12.65 -21.25
CA LEU A 135 -6.22 -13.61 -20.55
C LEU A 135 -4.80 -13.09 -20.32
N LEU A 136 -4.20 -12.47 -21.35
CA LEU A 136 -2.88 -11.85 -21.24
C LEU A 136 -2.88 -10.71 -20.21
N PHE A 137 -3.94 -9.90 -20.20
CA PHE A 137 -4.13 -8.85 -19.22
C PHE A 137 -4.25 -9.43 -17.80
N MET A 138 -5.09 -10.44 -17.57
CA MET A 138 -5.20 -11.13 -16.27
C MET A 138 -3.84 -11.69 -15.79
N ALA A 139 -3.08 -12.31 -16.68
CA ALA A 139 -1.76 -12.84 -16.35
C ALA A 139 -0.76 -11.73 -15.95
N LYS A 140 -0.89 -10.55 -16.55
CA LYS A 140 -0.09 -9.37 -16.21
C LYS A 140 -0.52 -8.71 -14.90
N THR A 141 -1.83 -8.63 -14.63
CA THR A 141 -2.37 -8.02 -13.41
C THR A 141 -2.23 -8.92 -12.18
N GLN A 142 -2.04 -10.23 -12.37
CA GLN A 142 -1.70 -11.17 -11.29
C GLN A 142 -0.31 -10.93 -10.69
N GLN A 143 0.58 -10.16 -11.33
CA GLN A 143 1.82 -9.77 -10.69
C GLN A 143 1.51 -8.77 -9.56
N PRO A 144 1.91 -9.07 -8.31
CA PRO A 144 1.57 -8.25 -7.17
C PRO A 144 2.24 -6.88 -7.31
N VAL A 145 1.41 -5.84 -7.44
CA VAL A 145 1.86 -4.46 -7.41
C VAL A 145 2.21 -4.11 -5.97
N GLN A 146 3.48 -4.23 -5.62
CA GLN A 146 3.98 -3.92 -4.29
C GLN A 146 4.75 -2.60 -4.32
N LEU A 147 4.37 -1.68 -3.45
CA LEU A 147 5.19 -0.50 -3.17
C LEU A 147 6.41 -0.96 -2.35
N ILE A 148 7.58 -0.99 -2.99
CA ILE A 148 8.84 -1.40 -2.35
C ILE A 148 9.67 -0.16 -2.06
N ALA A 149 9.93 0.11 -0.77
CA ALA A 149 10.90 1.13 -0.36
C ALA A 149 12.32 0.66 -0.69
N ALA A 150 13.10 1.53 -1.36
CA ALA A 150 14.47 1.27 -1.80
C ALA A 150 14.72 -0.07 -2.53
N LYS A 151 13.69 -0.65 -3.17
CA LYS A 151 13.74 -2.01 -3.75
C LYS A 151 14.12 -3.13 -2.77
N LEU A 152 14.14 -2.85 -1.45
CA LEU A 152 14.61 -3.77 -0.42
C LEU A 152 13.48 -4.25 0.50
N VAL A 153 12.51 -3.38 0.83
CA VAL A 153 11.47 -3.71 1.81
C VAL A 153 10.09 -3.32 1.29
N PRO A 154 9.12 -4.25 1.25
CA PRO A 154 7.74 -3.92 0.91
C PRO A 154 7.15 -3.01 1.99
N VAL A 155 6.58 -1.88 1.61
CA VAL A 155 5.92 -0.95 2.54
C VAL A 155 4.53 -1.50 2.85
N SER A 156 4.43 -2.18 3.99
CA SER A 156 3.20 -2.84 4.45
C SER A 156 3.02 -2.71 5.95
N LEU A 157 1.82 -3.02 6.43
CA LEU A 157 1.53 -3.13 7.87
C LEU A 157 2.45 -4.15 8.56
N THR A 158 2.87 -5.21 7.84
CA THR A 158 3.84 -6.18 8.37
C THR A 158 5.18 -5.53 8.68
N THR A 159 5.66 -4.65 7.79
CA THR A 159 6.92 -3.90 8.00
C THR A 159 6.79 -2.93 9.17
N PHE A 160 5.65 -2.25 9.32
CA PHE A 160 5.35 -1.43 10.51
C PHE A 160 5.50 -2.25 11.80
N THR A 161 4.85 -3.41 11.87
CA THR A 161 4.91 -4.28 13.06
C THR A 161 6.32 -4.79 13.32
N GLN A 162 7.10 -5.09 12.28
CA GLN A 162 8.50 -5.44 12.43
C GLN A 162 9.29 -4.28 13.04
N VAL A 163 9.23 -3.07 12.48
CA VAL A 163 9.94 -1.90 13.03
C VAL A 163 9.58 -1.67 14.50
N MET A 164 8.29 -1.76 14.85
CA MET A 164 7.84 -1.63 16.25
C MET A 164 8.39 -2.73 17.17
N ASN A 165 8.43 -3.98 16.71
CA ASN A 165 9.00 -5.08 17.49
C ASN A 165 10.50 -4.92 17.72
N TRP A 166 11.24 -4.51 16.69
CA TRP A 166 12.69 -4.28 16.79
C TRP A 166 13.00 -3.13 17.74
N THR A 167 12.22 -2.07 17.64
CA THR A 167 12.25 -0.91 18.55
C THR A 167 12.04 -1.34 19.99
N TYR A 168 10.96 -2.09 20.27
CA TYR A 168 10.65 -2.55 21.62
C TYR A 168 11.74 -3.45 22.19
N LYS A 169 12.25 -4.39 21.38
CA LYS A 169 13.37 -5.26 21.78
C LYS A 169 14.63 -4.46 22.09
N GLY A 170 14.99 -3.48 21.25
CA GLY A 170 16.11 -2.59 21.49
C GLY A 170 15.96 -1.82 22.80
N PHE A 171 14.78 -1.24 23.04
CA PHE A 171 14.46 -0.55 24.29
C PHE A 171 14.57 -1.48 25.52
N ALA A 172 13.99 -2.68 25.44
CA ALA A 172 14.04 -3.66 26.52
C ALA A 172 15.48 -4.07 26.86
N LEU A 173 16.32 -4.31 25.84
CA LEU A 173 17.75 -4.62 26.02
C LEU A 173 18.51 -3.47 26.69
N MET A 174 18.32 -2.23 26.22
CA MET A 174 18.99 -1.09 26.82
C MET A 174 18.55 -0.85 28.26
N ASN A 175 17.27 -1.07 28.57
CA ASN A 175 16.76 -0.99 29.95
C ASN A 175 17.35 -2.09 30.86
N GLN A 176 17.61 -3.29 30.33
CA GLN A 176 18.31 -4.34 31.06
C GLN A 176 19.77 -3.99 31.36
N MET A 177 20.47 -3.33 30.43
CA MET A 177 21.88 -2.93 30.63
C MET A 177 22.08 -1.75 31.59
N LYS A 178 21.02 -0.97 31.88
CA LYS A 178 21.08 0.15 32.83
C LYS A 178 20.94 -0.31 34.31
N LYS A 179 20.56 -1.58 34.54
CA LYS A 179 20.59 -2.22 35.88
C LYS A 179 21.97 -2.78 36.18
#